data_AF-A0A2W4QIB7-F1
#
_entry.id   AF-A0A2W4QIB7-F1
#
_cell.length_a   1.000
_cell.length_b   1.000
_cell.length_c   1.000
_cell.angle_alpha   90.00
_cell.angle_beta   90.00
_cell.angle_gamma   90.00
#
_symmetry.space_group_name_H-M   'P 1'
#
loop_
_entity.id
_entity.type
_entity.pdbx_description
1 polymer ?
#
loop_
_entity_poly.entity_id
_entity_poly.type
_entity_poly.pdbx_seq_one_letter_code
_entity_poly.pdbx_strand_id
1 'polypeptide(L)'
;GNFISNFEPLTKEQVRAIVRDVIEFDKYTQPMKDLLEKSVENGNFYTVSSAHTRLVDRKPSKNPRYLQLRDDLADPFKAHIADMGARLYRRIPLDKPLCYPVDAILAGRRNNPPEPETGIRSLAVYNPIHYQELPELFMDYICSLTGKSPSTTGAGSEGALTKGPFNALRPVIDLNNTLVGFILSGYAGFSTPAGHIGPNVRVDHDISLLMPEIWSRLSSKARDPYYLVNEGHLERVDDFEYQGRTVLASRLGYRITSHFVHSFLGKIFDSPAAVFNEAILRPETQDLESFADGVDNIVETQRRVAQRYLDDGSIEDACPPIRALLHCMAEGAYNGKDVHHSDIRALFSRESLLASDWYLVRLATKQKQDFALWQRHCDYLESFLKERGGSNWCAELDLNNRLEQARNMLLTVKSPNYLETLTGTLGTDPSVAL
;
A
#
# COMPACT_ATOMS: atom_id res chain seq x y z
N GLY A 1 0.01 29.57 -10.24
CA GLY A 1 0.89 29.81 -9.09
C GLY A 1 0.86 28.59 -8.18
N ASN A 2 1.93 28.34 -7.43
CA ASN A 2 2.02 27.17 -6.55
C ASN A 2 1.66 27.56 -5.11
N PHE A 3 0.97 26.68 -4.38
CA PHE A 3 0.87 26.79 -2.93
C PHE A 3 2.16 26.25 -2.31
N ILE A 4 2.83 27.04 -1.47
CA ILE A 4 4.13 26.72 -0.87
C ILE A 4 4.06 26.97 0.64
N SER A 5 4.67 26.09 1.42
CA SER A 5 4.71 26.18 2.89
C SER A 5 6.06 25.69 3.45
N ASN A 6 6.46 26.22 4.59
CA ASN A 6 7.74 25.92 5.26
C ASN A 6 9.00 26.21 4.43
N PHE A 7 8.96 27.28 3.63
CA PHE A 7 10.14 27.90 3.01
C PHE A 7 10.40 29.28 3.60
N GLU A 8 11.66 29.72 3.61
CA GLU A 8 12.01 31.09 3.99
C GLU A 8 11.48 32.09 2.95
N PRO A 9 10.78 33.16 3.38
CA PRO A 9 10.41 34.24 2.48
C PRO A 9 11.61 35.15 2.24
N LEU A 10 12.43 34.82 1.23
CA LEU A 10 13.64 35.58 0.92
C LEU A 10 13.28 36.96 0.38
N THR A 11 13.87 38.01 0.96
CA THR A 11 13.78 39.37 0.45
C THR A 11 14.60 39.54 -0.82
N LYS A 12 14.36 40.63 -1.54
CA LYS A 12 15.13 41.00 -2.74
C LYS A 12 16.65 41.04 -2.50
N GLU A 13 17.07 41.58 -1.36
CA GLU A 13 18.49 41.69 -0.98
C GLU A 13 19.11 40.31 -0.75
N GLN A 14 18.38 39.41 -0.10
CA GLN A 14 18.81 38.03 0.12
C GLN A 14 18.94 37.28 -1.20
N VAL A 15 17.97 37.41 -2.11
CA VAL A 15 18.05 36.81 -3.45
C VAL A 15 19.23 37.39 -4.25
N ARG A 16 19.46 38.70 -4.20
CA ARG A 16 20.64 39.33 -4.83
C ARG A 16 21.96 38.81 -4.29
N ALA A 17 22.04 38.56 -2.98
CA ALA A 17 23.24 37.98 -2.38
C ALA A 17 23.49 36.57 -2.90
N ILE A 18 22.43 35.75 -3.02
CA ILE A 18 22.50 34.40 -3.60
C ILE A 18 22.98 34.45 -5.06
N VAL A 19 22.40 35.31 -5.90
CA VAL A 19 22.76 35.41 -7.33
C VAL A 19 24.20 35.92 -7.52
N ARG A 20 24.69 36.79 -6.62
CA ARG A 20 26.07 37.31 -6.67
C ARG A 20 27.12 36.30 -6.20
N ASP A 21 26.73 35.36 -5.35
CA ASP A 21 27.59 34.23 -4.99
C ASP A 21 27.61 33.24 -6.15
N VAL A 22 28.45 33.52 -7.14
CA VAL A 22 28.53 32.75 -8.39
C VAL A 22 28.75 31.25 -8.13
N ILE A 23 29.49 30.90 -7.06
CA ILE A 23 29.80 29.50 -6.73
C ILE A 23 28.55 28.78 -6.23
N GLU A 24 27.82 29.36 -5.27
CA GLU A 24 26.59 28.74 -4.78
C GLU A 24 25.45 28.83 -5.79
N PHE A 25 25.40 29.91 -6.57
CA PHE A 25 24.40 30.08 -7.61
C PHE A 25 24.54 29.01 -8.70
N ASP A 26 25.77 28.64 -9.06
CA ASP A 26 26.00 27.67 -10.13
C ASP A 26 25.44 26.27 -9.82
N LYS A 27 25.32 25.93 -8.53
CA LYS A 27 24.75 24.65 -8.07
C LYS A 27 23.26 24.51 -8.35
N TYR A 28 22.53 25.60 -8.61
CA TYR A 28 21.12 25.53 -8.95
C TYR A 28 20.89 25.02 -10.37
N THR A 29 19.77 24.32 -10.56
CA THR A 29 19.27 24.02 -11.90
C THR A 29 18.79 25.29 -12.58
N GLN A 30 18.83 25.31 -13.92
CA GLN A 30 18.44 26.50 -14.71
C GLN A 30 17.05 27.07 -14.34
N PRO A 31 15.99 26.25 -14.12
CA PRO A 31 14.69 26.80 -13.74
C PRO A 31 14.70 27.60 -12.43
N MET A 32 15.54 27.21 -11.47
CA MET A 32 15.69 27.94 -10.22
C MET A 32 16.56 29.18 -10.40
N LYS A 33 17.62 29.12 -11.22
CA LYS A 33 18.43 30.28 -11.60
C LYS A 33 17.54 31.38 -12.21
N ASP A 34 16.75 31.02 -13.22
CA ASP A 34 15.81 31.93 -13.89
C ASP A 34 14.80 32.55 -12.92
N LEU A 35 14.29 31.76 -11.96
CA LEU A 35 13.34 32.25 -10.95
C LEU A 35 13.98 33.33 -10.06
N LEU A 36 15.20 33.09 -9.59
CA LEU A 36 15.92 34.00 -8.70
C LEU A 36 16.33 35.28 -9.45
N GLU A 37 16.84 35.16 -10.68
CA GLU A 37 17.20 36.30 -11.52
C GLU A 37 15.98 37.17 -11.84
N LYS A 38 14.89 36.56 -12.34
CA LYS A 38 13.63 37.28 -12.63
C LYS A 38 13.04 37.94 -11.39
N SER A 39 13.22 37.34 -10.21
CA SER A 39 12.78 37.96 -8.96
C SER A 39 13.54 39.25 -8.65
N VAL A 40 14.86 39.26 -8.88
CA VAL A 40 15.71 40.44 -8.70
C VAL A 40 15.34 41.54 -9.69
N GLU A 41 15.13 41.17 -10.96
CA GLU A 41 14.75 42.08 -12.05
C GLU A 41 13.38 42.72 -11.82
N ASN A 42 12.36 41.89 -11.56
CA ASN A 42 10.98 42.35 -11.37
C ASN A 42 10.76 43.07 -10.04
N GLY A 43 11.69 42.93 -9.09
CA GLY A 43 11.57 43.52 -7.77
C GLY A 43 10.46 42.92 -6.92
N ASN A 44 10.30 41.60 -7.00
CA ASN A 44 9.33 40.88 -6.16
C ASN A 44 9.63 41.12 -4.68
N PHE A 45 8.58 41.31 -3.87
CA PHE A 45 8.73 41.53 -2.42
C PHE A 45 9.31 40.33 -1.69
N TYR A 46 8.92 39.12 -2.11
CA TYR A 46 9.41 37.86 -1.53
C TYR A 46 9.59 36.79 -2.62
N THR A 47 10.54 35.89 -2.41
CA THR A 47 10.78 34.72 -3.27
C THR A 47 11.24 33.56 -2.40
N VAL A 48 10.99 32.34 -2.86
CA VAL A 48 11.43 31.11 -2.17
C VAL A 48 12.47 30.40 -3.03
N SER A 49 13.42 29.72 -2.38
CA SER A 49 14.43 28.88 -3.02
C SER A 49 14.31 27.46 -2.50
N SER A 50 14.53 26.47 -3.37
CA SER A 50 14.55 25.06 -2.98
C SER A 50 15.59 24.73 -1.90
N ALA A 51 16.65 25.54 -1.78
CA ALA A 51 17.70 25.36 -0.77
C ALA A 51 17.39 26.02 0.58
N HIS A 52 16.35 26.86 0.66
CA HIS A 52 16.08 27.70 1.84
C HIS A 52 14.72 27.35 2.47
N THR A 53 14.70 26.26 3.25
CA THR A 53 13.53 25.89 4.05
C THR A 53 13.39 26.81 5.26
N ARG A 54 12.16 26.97 5.76
CA ARG A 54 11.86 27.81 6.93
C ARG A 54 12.71 27.41 8.12
N LEU A 55 13.32 28.38 8.80
CA LEU A 55 14.04 28.21 10.04
C LEU A 55 13.04 28.05 11.19
N VAL A 56 13.16 26.93 11.91
CA VAL A 56 12.45 26.64 13.16
C VAL A 56 13.52 26.47 14.21
N ASP A 57 13.49 27.30 15.26
CA ASP A 57 14.56 27.38 16.28
C ASP A 57 15.96 27.54 15.67
N ARG A 58 16.04 28.41 14.65
CA ARG A 58 17.27 28.71 13.89
C ARG A 58 17.86 27.54 13.11
N LYS A 59 17.12 26.44 12.95
CA LYS A 59 17.51 25.28 12.14
C LYS A 59 16.58 25.15 10.92
N PRO A 60 17.09 24.81 9.73
CA PRO A 60 16.24 24.53 8.57
C PRO A 60 15.22 23.44 8.87
N SER A 61 13.95 23.72 8.56
CA SER A 61 12.88 22.74 8.69
C SER A 61 13.16 21.53 7.81
N LYS A 62 12.98 20.34 8.37
CA LYS A 62 13.03 19.05 7.66
C LYS A 62 11.72 18.70 6.95
N ASN A 63 10.73 19.61 6.97
CA ASN A 63 9.40 19.40 6.40
C ASN A 63 8.99 20.52 5.42
N PRO A 64 9.78 20.82 4.37
CA PRO A 64 9.36 21.74 3.31
C PRO A 64 8.16 21.16 2.55
N ARG A 65 7.21 22.00 2.13
CA ARG A 65 5.98 21.55 1.46
C ARG A 65 5.61 22.45 0.29
N TYR A 66 5.08 21.82 -0.75
CA TYR A 66 4.46 22.50 -1.88
C TYR A 66 3.37 21.58 -2.45
N LEU A 67 2.34 22.17 -3.07
CA LEU A 67 1.37 21.41 -3.84
C LEU A 67 1.86 21.29 -5.28
N GLN A 68 2.37 20.12 -5.63
CA GLN A 68 2.74 19.77 -7.00
C GLN A 68 1.47 19.52 -7.82
N LEU A 69 1.39 20.10 -9.01
CA LEU A 69 0.38 19.71 -9.99
C LEU A 69 0.66 18.25 -10.40
N ARG A 70 -0.33 17.38 -10.31
CA ARG A 70 -0.20 15.96 -10.66
C ARG A 70 0.38 15.83 -12.07
N ASP A 71 1.40 14.98 -12.24
CA ASP A 71 2.24 14.99 -13.45
C ASP A 71 1.46 14.64 -14.73
N ASP A 72 0.45 13.77 -14.64
CA ASP A 72 -0.44 13.45 -15.77
C ASP A 72 -1.37 14.61 -16.16
N LEU A 73 -1.60 15.58 -15.27
CA LEU A 73 -2.30 16.83 -15.58
C LEU A 73 -1.34 17.90 -16.11
N ALA A 74 -0.10 17.92 -15.61
CA ALA A 74 0.95 18.82 -16.07
C ALA A 74 1.44 18.47 -17.49
N ASP A 75 1.52 17.18 -17.79
CA ASP A 75 1.92 16.61 -19.09
C ASP A 75 0.93 15.52 -19.53
N PRO A 76 -0.26 15.91 -20.03
CA PRO A 76 -1.30 14.96 -20.43
C PRO A 76 -0.95 14.15 -21.67
N PHE A 77 0.10 14.54 -22.41
CA PHE A 77 0.51 13.86 -23.63
C PHE A 77 0.93 12.41 -23.35
N LYS A 78 1.69 12.17 -22.27
CA LYS A 78 2.12 10.81 -21.89
C LYS A 78 0.94 9.90 -21.58
N ALA A 79 -0.04 10.38 -20.81
CA ALA A 79 -1.27 9.64 -20.50
C ALA A 79 -2.06 9.34 -21.78
N HIS A 80 -2.17 10.31 -22.70
CA HIS A 80 -2.83 10.11 -23.99
C HIS A 80 -2.15 9.02 -24.84
N ILE A 81 -0.81 9.02 -24.91
CA ILE A 81 -0.07 7.99 -25.66
C ILE A 81 -0.28 6.60 -25.03
N ALA A 82 -0.28 6.50 -23.70
CA ALA A 82 -0.57 5.24 -23.01
C ALA A 82 -1.99 4.73 -23.33
N ASP A 83 -2.99 5.61 -23.30
CA ASP A 83 -4.38 5.28 -23.63
C ASP A 83 -4.55 4.82 -25.08
N MET A 84 -3.94 5.53 -26.03
CA MET A 84 -3.98 5.13 -27.43
C MET A 84 -3.29 3.79 -27.65
N GLY A 85 -2.13 3.55 -27.02
CA GLY A 85 -1.43 2.28 -27.08
C GLY A 85 -2.27 1.12 -26.53
N ALA A 86 -2.87 1.29 -25.35
CA ALA A 86 -3.72 0.29 -24.73
C ALA A 86 -4.99 0.02 -25.55
N ARG A 87 -5.62 1.05 -26.13
CA ARG A 87 -6.79 0.91 -27.01
C ARG A 87 -6.45 0.13 -28.27
N LEU A 88 -5.35 0.46 -28.93
CA LEU A 88 -4.91 -0.25 -30.13
C LEU A 88 -4.59 -1.72 -29.82
N TYR A 89 -3.86 -1.99 -28.73
CA TYR A 89 -3.51 -3.34 -28.30
C TYR A 89 -4.76 -4.18 -27.97
N ARG A 90 -5.73 -3.60 -27.24
CA ARG A 90 -6.96 -4.27 -26.79
C ARG A 90 -8.13 -4.16 -27.78
N ARG A 91 -7.93 -3.44 -28.89
CA ARG A 91 -8.94 -3.14 -29.93
C ARG A 91 -10.21 -2.47 -29.38
N ILE A 92 -10.04 -1.51 -28.46
CA ILE A 92 -11.14 -0.79 -27.82
C ILE A 92 -11.45 0.51 -28.59
N PRO A 93 -12.69 0.69 -29.11
CA PRO A 93 -13.12 1.91 -29.78
C PRO A 93 -13.07 3.16 -28.89
N LEU A 94 -12.92 4.35 -29.49
CA LEU A 94 -12.80 5.62 -28.76
C LEU A 94 -14.04 5.98 -27.92
N ASP A 95 -15.23 5.56 -28.36
CA ASP A 95 -16.50 5.79 -27.65
C ASP A 95 -16.70 4.84 -26.46
N LYS A 96 -15.81 3.85 -26.28
CA LYS A 96 -15.87 2.89 -25.17
C LYS A 96 -14.89 3.26 -24.05
N PRO A 97 -15.27 3.00 -22.79
CA PRO A 97 -14.37 3.20 -21.66
C PRO A 97 -13.16 2.27 -21.77
N LEU A 98 -12.00 2.78 -21.38
CA LEU A 98 -10.76 2.03 -21.26
C LEU A 98 -10.46 1.85 -19.76
N CYS A 99 -10.38 0.61 -19.30
CA CYS A 99 -10.09 0.29 -17.91
C CYS A 99 -8.64 -0.18 -17.74
N TYR A 100 -7.98 0.27 -16.67
CA TYR A 100 -6.68 -0.25 -16.23
C TYR A 100 -6.84 -0.94 -14.88
N PRO A 101 -7.16 -2.24 -14.86
CA PRO A 101 -7.17 -2.98 -13.60
C PRO A 101 -5.74 -3.04 -13.04
N VAL A 102 -5.64 -3.22 -11.72
CA VAL A 102 -4.35 -3.48 -11.08
C VAL A 102 -3.86 -4.86 -11.53
N ASP A 103 -2.64 -4.92 -12.07
CA ASP A 103 -2.04 -6.19 -12.51
C ASP A 103 -1.24 -6.88 -11.39
N ALA A 104 -0.66 -6.11 -10.47
CA ALA A 104 0.17 -6.62 -9.39
C ALA A 104 0.19 -5.65 -8.20
N ILE A 105 0.33 -6.20 -7.00
CA ILE A 105 0.52 -5.46 -5.76
C ILE A 105 1.93 -5.74 -5.25
N LEU A 106 2.78 -4.70 -5.27
CA LEU A 106 4.19 -4.77 -4.91
C LEU A 106 4.43 -3.84 -3.72
N ALA A 107 4.30 -4.35 -2.50
CA ALA A 107 4.40 -3.54 -1.29
C ALA A 107 5.85 -3.11 -1.01
N GLY A 108 6.05 -1.87 -0.58
CA GLY A 108 7.35 -1.39 -0.11
C GLY A 108 7.54 -1.65 1.39
N ARG A 109 8.77 -1.95 1.80
CA ARG A 109 9.17 -2.09 3.21
C ARG A 109 10.30 -1.14 3.53
N ARG A 110 10.21 -0.41 4.64
CA ARG A 110 11.33 0.39 5.11
C ARG A 110 12.19 -0.44 6.05
N ASN A 111 13.30 -0.93 5.54
CA ASN A 111 14.28 -1.67 6.31
C ASN A 111 15.34 -0.73 6.88
N ASN A 112 15.86 -1.09 8.04
CA ASN A 112 16.98 -0.43 8.69
C ASN A 112 17.95 -1.48 9.24
N PRO A 113 19.25 -1.17 9.25
CA PRO A 113 20.23 -1.96 9.99
C PRO A 113 19.98 -1.81 11.50
N PRO A 114 20.57 -2.67 12.34
CA PRO A 114 20.65 -2.40 13.77
C PRO A 114 21.49 -1.14 14.04
N GLU A 115 21.08 -0.32 15.01
CA GLU A 115 21.83 0.84 15.51
C GLU A 115 21.95 0.73 17.05
N PRO A 116 22.95 -0.03 17.56
CA PRO A 116 23.10 -0.35 18.99
C PRO A 116 23.13 0.88 19.90
N GLU A 117 23.74 1.99 19.45
CA GLU A 117 23.89 3.23 20.22
C GLU A 117 22.53 3.88 20.54
N THR A 118 21.53 3.64 19.70
CA THR A 118 20.17 4.17 19.85
C THR A 118 19.15 3.10 20.23
N GLY A 119 19.60 1.84 20.41
CA GLY A 119 18.74 0.70 20.70
C GLY A 119 17.80 0.32 19.57
N ILE A 120 18.03 0.78 18.34
CA ILE A 120 17.20 0.41 17.18
C ILE A 120 17.59 -1.00 16.73
N ARG A 121 16.64 -1.92 16.80
CA ARG A 121 16.79 -3.30 16.32
C ARG A 121 16.65 -3.38 14.80
N SER A 122 17.23 -4.44 14.23
CA SER A 122 17.21 -4.67 12.78
C SER A 122 15.79 -4.91 12.27
N LEU A 123 15.51 -4.42 11.06
CA LEU A 123 14.40 -4.89 10.21
C LEU A 123 14.90 -5.29 8.81
N ALA A 124 16.22 -5.34 8.60
CA ALA A 124 16.83 -5.61 7.30
C ALA A 124 16.96 -7.11 7.00
N VAL A 125 15.93 -7.90 7.31
CA VAL A 125 15.92 -9.37 7.13
C VAL A 125 15.40 -9.82 5.76
N TYR A 126 14.87 -8.90 4.97
CA TYR A 126 14.31 -9.19 3.65
C TYR A 126 15.37 -9.06 2.55
N ASN A 127 15.33 -9.98 1.59
CA ASN A 127 16.05 -9.89 0.32
C ASN A 127 15.34 -8.91 -0.64
N PRO A 128 15.85 -8.68 -1.88
CA PRO A 128 15.27 -7.71 -2.82
C PRO A 128 13.80 -7.92 -3.18
N ILE A 129 13.32 -9.17 -3.25
CA ILE A 129 11.93 -9.48 -3.61
C ILE A 129 11.47 -10.69 -2.79
N HIS A 130 10.55 -10.43 -1.87
CA HIS A 130 9.84 -11.47 -1.13
C HIS A 130 8.44 -11.69 -1.68
N TYR A 131 7.98 -12.93 -1.61
CA TYR A 131 6.59 -13.32 -1.78
C TYR A 131 6.06 -13.87 -0.46
N GLN A 132 4.96 -13.33 0.02
CA GLN A 132 4.27 -13.86 1.18
C GLN A 132 2.90 -14.38 0.76
N GLU A 133 2.59 -15.58 1.21
CA GLU A 133 1.22 -16.09 1.18
C GLU A 133 0.33 -15.21 2.06
N LEU A 134 -0.98 -15.27 1.85
CA LEU A 134 -1.91 -14.32 2.48
C LEU A 134 -1.80 -14.29 4.02
N PRO A 135 -1.62 -15.40 4.76
CA PRO A 135 -1.45 -15.33 6.21
C PRO A 135 -0.25 -14.45 6.63
N GLU A 136 0.95 -14.72 6.11
CA GLU A 136 2.15 -13.94 6.43
C GLU A 136 2.05 -12.50 5.92
N LEU A 137 1.50 -12.29 4.72
CA LEU A 137 1.26 -10.95 4.19
C LEU A 137 0.36 -10.14 5.12
N PHE A 138 -0.70 -10.76 5.66
CA PHE A 138 -1.62 -10.09 6.56
C PHE A 138 -1.03 -9.88 7.96
N MET A 139 -0.10 -10.71 8.43
CA MET A 139 0.67 -10.38 9.64
C MET A 139 1.40 -9.04 9.47
N ASP A 140 1.98 -8.82 8.28
CA ASP A 140 2.67 -7.57 7.97
C ASP A 140 1.71 -6.41 7.74
N TYR A 141 0.58 -6.61 7.07
CA TYR A 141 -0.43 -5.57 6.86
C TYR A 141 -1.15 -5.15 8.13
N ILE A 142 -1.34 -6.06 9.09
CA ILE A 142 -1.88 -5.73 10.42
C ILE A 142 -0.90 -4.83 11.18
N CYS A 143 0.40 -5.09 11.05
CA CYS A 143 1.40 -4.40 11.87
C CYS A 143 1.96 -3.14 11.22
N SER A 144 2.18 -3.14 9.90
CA SER A 144 2.87 -2.08 9.16
C SER A 144 4.14 -1.60 9.88
N LEU A 145 5.13 -2.48 9.91
CA LEU A 145 6.36 -2.32 10.70
C LEU A 145 7.23 -1.16 10.19
N THR A 146 7.83 -0.42 11.12
CA THR A 146 8.79 0.65 10.84
C THR A 146 9.84 0.75 11.95
N GLY A 147 11.13 0.74 11.60
CA GLY A 147 12.19 0.77 12.62
C GLY A 147 12.52 2.16 13.17
N LYS A 148 11.95 3.22 12.58
CA LYS A 148 12.18 4.62 13.00
C LYS A 148 10.85 5.29 13.31
N SER A 149 10.19 4.82 14.37
CA SER A 149 9.09 5.55 15.00
C SER A 149 9.62 6.30 16.24
N PRO A 150 9.33 7.61 16.41
CA PRO A 150 9.82 8.40 17.54
C PRO A 150 9.38 7.94 18.95
N SER A 151 8.50 6.93 19.07
CA SER A 151 7.75 6.66 20.30
C SER A 151 8.08 5.37 21.07
N THR A 152 8.95 4.46 20.58
CA THR A 152 9.23 3.18 21.29
C THR A 152 10.63 2.61 21.04
N THR A 153 11.14 1.84 22.01
CA THR A 153 12.43 1.10 22.02
C THR A 153 12.38 -0.27 21.32
N GLY A 154 11.55 -0.41 20.27
CA GLY A 154 11.42 -1.63 19.44
C GLY A 154 10.86 -1.25 18.07
N ALA A 155 10.67 -2.21 17.15
CA ALA A 155 10.02 -1.90 15.86
C ALA A 155 8.66 -1.22 16.12
N GLY A 156 8.50 -0.03 15.53
CA GLY A 156 7.27 0.72 15.54
C GLY A 156 6.23 0.09 14.62
N SER A 157 4.98 0.45 14.86
CA SER A 157 3.84 0.07 14.00
C SER A 157 3.16 1.35 13.54
N GLU A 158 2.90 1.45 12.23
CA GLU A 158 2.09 2.52 11.64
C GLU A 158 0.58 2.22 11.72
N GLY A 159 0.21 1.12 12.39
CA GLY A 159 -1.14 0.57 12.43
C GLY A 159 -1.53 -0.10 11.12
N ALA A 160 -2.63 -0.87 11.15
CA ALA A 160 -3.07 -1.66 10.01
C ALA A 160 -3.09 -0.85 8.70
N LEU A 161 -2.47 -1.42 7.66
CA LEU A 161 -2.38 -0.87 6.30
C LEU A 161 -1.76 0.54 6.25
N THR A 162 -0.90 0.90 7.21
CA THR A 162 -0.34 2.26 7.40
C THR A 162 -1.40 3.34 7.66
N LYS A 163 -2.61 2.94 8.06
CA LYS A 163 -3.76 3.82 8.26
C LYS A 163 -3.99 4.19 9.73
N GLY A 164 -3.12 3.83 10.66
CA GLY A 164 -3.29 4.11 12.09
C GLY A 164 -3.65 5.57 12.41
N PRO A 165 -2.94 6.57 11.84
CA PRO A 165 -3.26 7.99 12.06
C PRO A 165 -4.48 8.51 11.29
N PHE A 166 -5.06 7.71 10.38
CA PHE A 166 -6.05 8.16 9.39
C PHE A 166 -7.36 7.37 9.43
N ASN A 167 -7.48 6.37 10.31
CA ASN A 167 -8.68 5.56 10.45
C ASN A 167 -9.38 5.86 11.78
N ALA A 168 -10.58 6.45 11.69
CA ALA A 168 -11.42 6.76 12.85
C ALA A 168 -12.34 5.58 13.26
N LEU A 169 -12.29 4.45 12.55
CA LEU A 169 -13.07 3.24 12.80
C LEU A 169 -12.16 2.10 13.29
N ARG A 170 -12.78 0.98 13.68
CA ARG A 170 -12.05 -0.25 14.02
C ARG A 170 -11.23 -0.71 12.81
N PRO A 171 -9.90 -0.87 12.92
CA PRO A 171 -9.04 -1.20 11.77
C PRO A 171 -9.35 -2.56 11.12
N VAL A 172 -9.98 -3.46 11.88
CA VAL A 172 -10.39 -4.79 11.42
C VAL A 172 -11.34 -4.74 10.22
N ILE A 173 -12.15 -3.69 10.10
CA ILE A 173 -13.08 -3.50 8.96
C ILE A 173 -12.28 -3.35 7.66
N ASP A 174 -11.22 -2.56 7.67
CA ASP A 174 -10.33 -2.40 6.52
C ASP A 174 -9.57 -3.69 6.21
N LEU A 175 -9.14 -4.42 7.23
CA LEU A 175 -8.45 -5.70 7.07
C LEU A 175 -9.36 -6.76 6.44
N ASN A 176 -10.61 -6.88 6.90
CA ASN A 176 -11.61 -7.77 6.33
C ASN A 176 -11.84 -7.45 4.83
N ASN A 177 -12.05 -6.17 4.52
CA ASN A 177 -12.26 -5.71 3.13
C ASN A 177 -11.03 -5.99 2.25
N THR A 178 -9.83 -5.71 2.77
CA THR A 178 -8.58 -5.93 2.05
C THR A 178 -8.38 -7.42 1.79
N LEU A 179 -8.61 -8.28 2.78
CA LEU A 179 -8.46 -9.73 2.61
C LEU A 179 -9.40 -10.28 1.54
N VAL A 180 -10.68 -9.92 1.61
CA VAL A 180 -11.66 -10.32 0.60
C VAL A 180 -11.21 -9.86 -0.80
N GLY A 181 -10.71 -8.63 -0.92
CA GLY A 181 -10.19 -8.10 -2.20
C GLY A 181 -9.01 -8.91 -2.75
N PHE A 182 -8.04 -9.28 -1.89
CA PHE A 182 -6.90 -10.12 -2.27
C PHE A 182 -7.33 -11.51 -2.72
N ILE A 183 -8.19 -12.17 -1.94
CA ILE A 183 -8.67 -13.53 -2.24
C ILE A 183 -9.46 -13.55 -3.55
N LEU A 184 -10.42 -12.62 -3.73
CA LEU A 184 -11.29 -12.62 -4.90
C LEU A 184 -10.55 -12.30 -6.19
N SER A 185 -9.55 -11.42 -6.11
CA SER A 185 -8.75 -11.01 -7.26
C SER A 185 -7.60 -11.98 -7.56
N GLY A 186 -7.26 -12.88 -6.63
CA GLY A 186 -6.12 -13.77 -6.76
C GLY A 186 -4.76 -13.05 -6.76
N TYR A 187 -4.65 -11.91 -6.07
CA TYR A 187 -3.40 -11.16 -6.04
C TYR A 187 -2.36 -11.85 -5.16
N ALA A 188 -1.12 -11.90 -5.66
CA ALA A 188 0.04 -12.34 -4.91
C ALA A 188 0.64 -11.20 -4.08
N GLY A 189 1.05 -11.49 -2.84
CA GLY A 189 1.67 -10.54 -1.92
C GLY A 189 3.17 -10.43 -2.11
N PHE A 190 3.62 -9.70 -3.14
CA PHE A 190 5.05 -9.41 -3.31
C PHE A 190 5.46 -8.16 -2.55
N SER A 191 6.70 -8.13 -2.06
CA SER A 191 7.27 -6.96 -1.39
C SER A 191 8.74 -6.74 -1.71
N THR A 192 9.16 -5.47 -1.64
CA THR A 192 10.53 -5.02 -1.86
C THR A 192 11.02 -4.21 -0.66
N PRO A 193 12.28 -4.36 -0.25
CA PRO A 193 12.88 -3.50 0.75
C PRO A 193 13.31 -2.17 0.14
N ALA A 194 13.32 -1.14 0.99
CA ALA A 194 13.93 0.15 0.81
C ALA A 194 14.78 0.47 2.05
N GLY A 195 15.84 1.25 1.88
CA GLY A 195 16.82 1.54 2.92
C GLY A 195 17.97 0.54 2.91
N HIS A 196 17.76 -0.66 3.47
CA HIS A 196 18.82 -1.66 3.66
C HIS A 196 18.38 -3.11 3.34
N ILE A 197 19.35 -3.92 2.91
CA ILE A 197 19.25 -5.38 2.78
C ILE A 197 20.38 -5.99 3.63
N GLY A 198 20.03 -6.65 4.72
CA GLY A 198 20.99 -6.96 5.78
C GLY A 198 21.57 -5.70 6.44
N PRO A 199 22.43 -5.87 7.44
CA PRO A 199 23.04 -4.73 8.15
C PRO A 199 23.99 -3.92 7.26
N ASN A 200 24.64 -4.54 6.27
CA ASN A 200 25.80 -3.96 5.60
C ASN A 200 25.52 -3.40 4.21
N VAL A 201 24.37 -3.70 3.59
CA VAL A 201 24.06 -3.23 2.24
C VAL A 201 22.96 -2.16 2.28
N ARG A 202 23.35 -0.92 2.02
CA ARG A 202 22.43 0.20 1.82
C ARG A 202 21.95 0.23 0.37
N VAL A 203 20.64 0.21 0.18
CA VAL A 203 19.98 0.21 -1.13
C VAL A 203 19.05 1.41 -1.36
N ASP A 204 18.80 2.23 -0.34
CA ASP A 204 17.88 3.38 -0.40
C ASP A 204 16.58 3.07 -1.16
N HIS A 205 16.39 3.60 -2.37
CA HIS A 205 15.24 3.29 -3.24
C HIS A 205 15.62 2.58 -4.54
N ASP A 206 16.85 2.10 -4.68
CA ASP A 206 17.36 1.51 -5.91
C ASP A 206 16.52 0.29 -6.33
N ILE A 207 16.20 -0.61 -5.39
CA ILE A 207 15.34 -1.76 -5.66
C ILE A 207 13.89 -1.32 -5.92
N SER A 208 13.40 -0.32 -5.19
CA SER A 208 12.04 0.20 -5.36
C SER A 208 11.81 0.71 -6.79
N LEU A 209 12.80 1.39 -7.38
CA LEU A 209 12.74 1.89 -8.76
C LEU A 209 12.83 0.76 -9.80
N LEU A 210 13.53 -0.34 -9.48
CA LEU A 210 13.64 -1.51 -10.36
C LEU A 210 12.38 -2.36 -10.40
N MET A 211 11.57 -2.39 -9.34
CA MET A 211 10.38 -3.24 -9.28
C MET A 211 9.43 -3.11 -10.48
N PRO A 212 8.96 -1.90 -10.89
CA PRO A 212 8.10 -1.78 -12.07
C PRO A 212 8.79 -2.20 -13.37
N GLU A 213 10.10 -1.96 -13.49
CA GLU A 213 10.93 -2.35 -14.65
C GLU A 213 11.10 -3.87 -14.77
N ILE A 214 11.23 -4.56 -13.64
CA ILE A 214 11.24 -6.02 -13.59
C ILE A 214 9.84 -6.54 -13.94
N TRP A 215 8.82 -6.10 -13.21
CA TRP A 215 7.48 -6.69 -13.30
C TRP A 215 6.86 -6.53 -14.69
N SER A 216 7.00 -5.35 -15.30
CA SER A 216 6.48 -5.07 -16.65
C SER A 216 7.09 -5.95 -17.73
N ARG A 217 8.32 -6.46 -17.54
CA ARG A 217 9.05 -7.32 -18.49
C ARG A 217 8.89 -8.82 -18.25
N LEU A 218 8.24 -9.21 -17.14
CA LEU A 218 7.84 -10.58 -16.86
C LEU A 218 6.58 -10.93 -17.67
N SER A 219 6.50 -12.19 -18.13
CA SER A 219 5.26 -12.73 -18.67
C SER A 219 4.24 -12.96 -17.55
N SER A 220 2.96 -13.14 -17.89
CA SER A 220 1.93 -13.50 -16.91
C SER A 220 2.32 -14.76 -16.10
N LYS A 221 2.85 -15.79 -16.78
CA LYS A 221 3.34 -17.02 -16.13
C LYS A 221 4.48 -16.73 -15.15
N ALA A 222 5.44 -15.88 -15.52
CA ALA A 222 6.58 -15.52 -14.68
C ALA A 222 6.23 -14.53 -13.54
N ARG A 223 4.95 -14.14 -13.40
CA ARG A 223 4.43 -13.37 -12.26
C ARG A 223 3.63 -14.24 -11.28
N ASP A 224 3.33 -15.50 -11.65
CA ASP A 224 2.60 -16.44 -10.81
C ASP A 224 3.55 -17.04 -9.75
N PRO A 225 3.30 -16.84 -8.44
CA PRO A 225 4.16 -17.37 -7.39
C PRO A 225 4.25 -18.89 -7.40
N TYR A 226 3.18 -19.62 -7.76
CA TYR A 226 3.23 -21.09 -7.79
C TYR A 226 4.19 -21.60 -8.86
N TYR A 227 4.18 -20.96 -10.03
CA TYR A 227 5.16 -21.23 -11.07
C TYR A 227 6.58 -20.91 -10.59
N LEU A 228 6.78 -19.75 -9.97
CA LEU A 228 8.10 -19.32 -9.50
C LEU A 228 8.65 -20.26 -8.41
N VAL A 229 7.81 -20.75 -7.49
CA VAL A 229 8.21 -21.75 -6.49
C VAL A 229 8.57 -23.08 -7.16
N ASN A 230 7.70 -23.60 -8.04
CA ASN A 230 7.91 -24.91 -8.67
C ASN A 230 9.17 -24.97 -9.54
N GLU A 231 9.55 -23.86 -10.19
CA GLU A 231 10.77 -23.79 -11.01
C GLU A 231 12.01 -23.37 -10.22
N GLY A 232 11.92 -23.21 -8.89
CA GLY A 232 13.07 -22.83 -8.05
C GLY A 232 13.51 -21.37 -8.19
N HIS A 233 12.64 -20.50 -8.72
CA HIS A 233 12.86 -19.06 -8.74
C HIS A 233 12.56 -18.40 -7.39
N LEU A 234 11.68 -19.00 -6.59
CA LEU A 234 11.42 -18.63 -5.21
C LEU A 234 11.81 -19.78 -4.29
N GLU A 235 12.48 -19.47 -3.18
CA GLU A 235 12.76 -20.41 -2.09
C GLU A 235 12.04 -19.97 -0.82
N ARG A 236 11.57 -20.94 -0.02
CA ARG A 236 10.95 -20.65 1.27
C ARG A 236 12.05 -20.30 2.29
N VAL A 237 11.77 -19.34 3.14
CA VAL A 237 12.60 -19.09 4.33
C VAL A 237 12.06 -20.00 5.44
N ASP A 238 12.89 -20.89 5.98
CA ASP A 238 12.47 -21.84 7.02
C ASP A 238 12.83 -21.34 8.42
N ASP A 239 12.04 -21.77 9.42
CA ASP A 239 12.39 -21.60 10.83
C ASP A 239 13.68 -22.38 11.14
N PHE A 240 14.50 -21.85 12.05
CA PHE A 240 15.75 -22.48 12.45
C PHE A 240 16.10 -22.22 13.91
N GLU A 241 16.95 -23.08 14.47
CA GLU A 241 17.47 -22.90 15.84
C GLU A 241 18.70 -21.98 15.85
N TYR A 242 18.69 -20.98 16.74
CA TYR A 242 19.83 -20.11 16.98
C TYR A 242 19.98 -19.88 18.48
N GLN A 243 21.16 -20.21 19.04
CA GLN A 243 21.46 -20.02 20.48
C GLN A 243 20.40 -20.63 21.44
N GLY A 244 19.82 -21.78 21.08
CA GLY A 244 18.87 -22.52 21.93
C GLY A 244 17.42 -22.00 21.88
N ARG A 245 17.10 -21.15 20.91
CA ARG A 245 15.73 -20.69 20.63
C ARG A 245 15.41 -20.84 19.15
N THR A 246 14.13 -21.09 18.85
CA THR A 246 13.61 -21.12 17.49
C THR A 246 13.41 -19.70 16.95
N VAL A 247 14.00 -19.40 15.79
CA VAL A 247 13.79 -18.19 15.01
C VAL A 247 12.66 -18.46 14.01
N LEU A 248 11.54 -17.75 14.11
CA LEU A 248 10.35 -17.95 13.28
C LEU A 248 10.47 -17.27 11.90
N ALA A 249 11.53 -17.57 11.15
CA ALA A 249 11.85 -16.92 9.89
C ALA A 249 10.88 -17.29 8.75
N SER A 250 10.08 -18.34 8.90
CA SER A 250 8.99 -18.71 7.98
C SER A 250 7.93 -17.62 7.81
N ARG A 251 7.81 -16.69 8.77
CA ARG A 251 6.94 -15.50 8.63
C ARG A 251 7.36 -14.55 7.50
N LEU A 252 8.61 -14.66 7.02
CA LEU A 252 9.11 -13.89 5.88
C LEU A 252 8.64 -14.45 4.53
N GLY A 253 8.01 -15.65 4.53
CA GLY A 253 7.50 -16.30 3.34
C GLY A 253 8.59 -16.86 2.44
N TYR A 254 8.53 -16.49 1.17
CA TYR A 254 9.46 -16.89 0.12
C TYR A 254 10.27 -15.69 -0.36
N ARG A 255 11.40 -15.98 -0.99
CA ARG A 255 12.30 -14.96 -1.51
C ARG A 255 12.91 -15.38 -2.84
N ILE A 256 13.27 -14.41 -3.68
CA ILE A 256 13.90 -14.72 -4.98
C ILE A 256 15.26 -15.39 -4.81
N THR A 257 15.57 -16.32 -5.72
CA THR A 257 16.84 -17.04 -5.76
C THR A 257 17.80 -16.45 -6.80
N SER A 258 19.05 -16.93 -6.81
CA SER A 258 19.98 -16.64 -7.91
C SER A 258 19.43 -17.12 -9.25
N HIS A 259 18.62 -18.19 -9.26
CA HIS A 259 17.97 -18.67 -10.48
C HIS A 259 16.96 -17.66 -11.04
N PHE A 260 16.17 -16.98 -10.20
CA PHE A 260 15.33 -15.85 -10.63
C PHE A 260 16.16 -14.73 -11.27
N VAL A 261 17.27 -14.36 -10.62
CA VAL A 261 18.18 -13.30 -11.10
C VAL A 261 18.71 -13.63 -12.50
N HIS A 262 19.22 -14.85 -12.71
CA HIS A 262 19.74 -15.27 -14.01
C HIS A 262 18.66 -15.34 -15.08
N SER A 263 17.47 -15.84 -14.76
CA SER A 263 16.41 -16.09 -15.73
C SER A 263 15.68 -14.82 -16.17
N PHE A 264 15.53 -13.82 -15.30
CA PHE A 264 14.67 -12.67 -15.58
C PHE A 264 15.38 -11.33 -15.62
N LEU A 265 16.52 -11.16 -14.94
CA LEU A 265 17.17 -9.85 -14.82
C LEU A 265 18.20 -9.55 -15.90
N GLY A 266 18.53 -10.52 -16.76
CA GLY A 266 19.37 -10.31 -17.95
C GLY A 266 18.78 -9.35 -19.00
N LYS A 267 17.47 -9.04 -18.89
CA LYS A 267 16.82 -8.02 -19.73
C LYS A 267 17.08 -6.58 -19.26
N ILE A 268 17.67 -6.42 -18.07
CA ILE A 268 17.90 -5.14 -17.41
C ILE A 268 19.40 -4.91 -17.19
N PHE A 269 20.13 -5.96 -16.81
CA PHE A 269 21.55 -5.88 -16.50
C PHE A 269 22.37 -6.83 -17.38
N ASP A 270 23.55 -6.37 -17.80
CA ASP A 270 24.52 -7.20 -18.52
C ASP A 270 25.12 -8.29 -17.62
N SER A 271 25.23 -8.03 -16.30
CA SER A 271 25.77 -8.98 -15.32
C SER A 271 24.90 -9.03 -14.04
N PRO A 272 23.70 -9.64 -14.10
CA PRO A 272 22.75 -9.61 -13.00
C PRO A 272 23.28 -10.21 -11.69
N ALA A 273 24.10 -11.25 -11.75
CA ALA A 273 24.69 -11.92 -10.57
C ALA A 273 25.72 -11.05 -9.83
N ALA A 274 26.32 -10.07 -10.50
CA ALA A 274 27.20 -9.10 -9.85
C ALA A 274 26.38 -8.03 -9.08
N VAL A 275 25.17 -7.73 -9.55
CA VAL A 275 24.24 -6.78 -8.91
C VAL A 275 23.58 -7.42 -7.68
N PHE A 276 23.10 -8.66 -7.82
CA PHE A 276 22.44 -9.40 -6.75
C PHE A 276 23.29 -10.60 -6.32
N ASN A 277 24.34 -10.31 -5.55
CA ASN A 277 25.23 -11.34 -5.01
C ASN A 277 24.59 -12.11 -3.84
N GLU A 278 25.30 -13.13 -3.35
CA GLU A 278 24.82 -13.97 -2.24
C GLU A 278 24.48 -13.17 -0.98
N ALA A 279 25.29 -12.19 -0.60
CA ALA A 279 25.05 -11.35 0.57
C ALA A 279 23.72 -10.56 0.47
N ILE A 280 23.32 -10.15 -0.73
CA ILE A 280 22.04 -9.47 -0.98
C ILE A 280 20.87 -10.46 -1.03
N LEU A 281 21.06 -11.59 -1.71
CA LEU A 281 20.00 -12.61 -1.86
C LEU A 281 19.71 -13.36 -0.56
N ARG A 282 20.73 -13.50 0.28
CA ARG A 282 20.72 -14.19 1.57
C ARG A 282 21.27 -13.27 2.67
N PRO A 283 20.47 -12.30 3.15
CA PRO A 283 20.92 -11.30 4.13
C PRO A 283 21.48 -11.92 5.43
N GLU A 284 21.06 -13.12 5.79
CA GLU A 284 21.57 -13.89 6.93
C GLU A 284 23.08 -14.20 6.84
N THR A 285 23.66 -14.19 5.64
CA THR A 285 25.10 -14.42 5.43
C THR A 285 25.96 -13.20 5.79
N GLN A 286 25.35 -12.02 5.90
CA GLN A 286 26.06 -10.81 6.32
C GLN A 286 26.31 -10.79 7.82
N ASP A 287 25.30 -11.19 8.60
CA ASP A 287 25.33 -11.30 10.06
C ASP A 287 24.08 -12.09 10.52
N LEU A 288 24.32 -13.32 10.98
CA LEU A 288 23.24 -14.21 11.43
C LEU A 288 22.59 -13.73 12.73
N GLU A 289 23.32 -13.08 13.62
CA GLU A 289 22.79 -12.57 14.89
C GLU A 289 21.80 -11.44 14.64
N SER A 290 22.21 -10.46 13.83
CA SER A 290 21.34 -9.35 13.41
C SER A 290 20.12 -9.83 12.61
N PHE A 291 20.26 -10.90 11.83
CA PHE A 291 19.14 -11.51 11.12
C PHE A 291 18.15 -12.15 12.09
N ALA A 292 18.63 -12.99 13.01
CA ALA A 292 17.80 -13.66 14.00
C ALA A 292 17.06 -12.65 14.91
N ASP A 293 17.77 -11.65 15.44
CA ASP A 293 17.15 -10.57 16.25
C ASP A 293 16.11 -9.77 15.45
N GLY A 294 16.38 -9.51 14.17
CA GLY A 294 15.43 -8.82 13.29
C GLY A 294 14.13 -9.59 13.09
N VAL A 295 14.21 -10.92 12.95
CA VAL A 295 13.03 -11.78 12.88
C VAL A 295 12.26 -11.78 14.21
N ASP A 296 12.95 -11.85 15.35
CA ASP A 296 12.28 -11.79 16.66
C ASP A 296 11.59 -10.45 16.87
N ASN A 297 12.23 -9.35 16.47
CA ASN A 297 11.65 -8.01 16.54
C ASN A 297 10.34 -7.91 15.75
N ILE A 298 10.27 -8.55 14.57
CA ILE A 298 9.05 -8.69 13.78
C ILE A 298 7.99 -9.48 14.56
N VAL A 299 8.34 -10.68 15.05
CA VAL A 299 7.42 -11.58 15.77
C VAL A 299 6.87 -10.94 17.04
N GLU A 300 7.73 -10.32 17.85
CA GLU A 300 7.36 -9.61 19.08
C GLU A 300 6.42 -8.44 18.79
N THR A 301 6.68 -7.69 17.72
CA THR A 301 5.80 -6.59 17.32
C THR A 301 4.47 -7.11 16.81
N GLN A 302 4.46 -8.18 16.02
CA GLN A 302 3.26 -8.85 15.56
C GLN A 302 2.40 -9.33 16.74
N ARG A 303 3.01 -9.96 17.75
CA ARG A 303 2.33 -10.35 18.98
C ARG A 303 1.70 -9.16 19.69
N ARG A 304 2.49 -8.10 19.92
CA ARG A 304 2.04 -6.88 20.63
C ARG A 304 0.89 -6.19 19.90
N VAL A 305 0.95 -6.09 18.57
CA VAL A 305 -0.10 -5.47 17.77
C VAL A 305 -1.35 -6.33 17.79
N ALA A 306 -1.22 -7.64 17.56
CA ALA A 306 -2.36 -8.56 17.58
C ALA A 306 -3.08 -8.57 18.93
N GLN A 307 -2.34 -8.55 20.04
CA GLN A 307 -2.91 -8.50 21.39
C GLN A 307 -3.87 -7.32 21.58
N ARG A 308 -3.62 -6.16 20.94
CA ARG A 308 -4.51 -5.00 21.05
C ARG A 308 -5.91 -5.26 20.51
N TYR A 309 -6.03 -6.08 19.46
CA TYR A 309 -7.34 -6.44 18.90
C TYR A 309 -8.14 -7.36 19.84
N LEU A 310 -7.44 -8.18 20.63
CA LEU A 310 -8.05 -9.01 21.67
C LEU A 310 -8.47 -8.12 22.84
N ASP A 311 -7.59 -7.23 23.29
CA ASP A 311 -7.80 -6.37 24.45
C ASP A 311 -8.95 -5.36 24.25
N ASP A 312 -9.10 -4.79 23.05
CA ASP A 312 -10.14 -3.82 22.73
C ASP A 312 -11.45 -4.44 22.20
N GLY A 313 -11.49 -5.76 22.08
CA GLY A 313 -12.63 -6.53 21.59
C GLY A 313 -12.92 -6.39 20.10
N SER A 314 -12.08 -5.70 19.32
CA SER A 314 -12.25 -5.58 17.86
C SER A 314 -12.03 -6.89 17.12
N ILE A 315 -11.42 -7.89 17.77
CA ILE A 315 -11.35 -9.28 17.30
C ILE A 315 -12.73 -9.85 16.97
N GLU A 316 -13.80 -9.38 17.62
CA GLU A 316 -15.14 -9.89 17.37
C GLU A 316 -15.69 -9.51 15.99
N ASP A 317 -15.24 -8.39 15.43
CA ASP A 317 -15.60 -7.97 14.08
C ASP A 317 -14.68 -8.59 13.01
N ALA A 318 -13.64 -9.33 13.40
CA ALA A 318 -12.72 -9.97 12.46
C ALA A 318 -13.42 -11.11 11.71
N CYS A 319 -13.28 -11.12 10.38
CA CYS A 319 -13.69 -12.27 9.59
C CYS A 319 -12.87 -13.51 10.00
N PRO A 320 -13.39 -14.73 9.78
CA PRO A 320 -12.77 -15.94 10.33
C PRO A 320 -11.26 -16.12 10.05
N PRO A 321 -10.75 -15.84 8.83
CA PRO A 321 -9.31 -15.93 8.58
C PRO A 321 -8.47 -14.91 9.38
N ILE A 322 -8.92 -13.66 9.46
CA ILE A 322 -8.24 -12.60 10.24
C ILE A 322 -8.31 -12.89 11.73
N ARG A 323 -9.47 -13.38 12.22
CA ARG A 323 -9.64 -13.79 13.62
C ARG A 323 -8.64 -14.88 13.99
N ALA A 324 -8.56 -15.94 13.19
CA ALA A 324 -7.61 -17.02 13.40
C ALA A 324 -6.16 -16.52 13.37
N LEU A 325 -5.83 -15.65 12.41
CA LEU A 325 -4.49 -15.09 12.27
C LEU A 325 -4.08 -14.23 13.48
N LEU A 326 -4.98 -13.38 13.99
CA LEU A 326 -4.73 -12.56 15.17
C LEU A 326 -4.45 -13.42 16.42
N HIS A 327 -5.19 -14.52 16.61
CA HIS A 327 -4.87 -15.50 17.67
C HIS A 327 -3.52 -16.17 17.45
N CYS A 328 -3.21 -16.62 16.22
CA CYS A 328 -1.89 -17.19 15.92
C CYS A 328 -0.74 -16.20 16.18
N MET A 329 -0.94 -14.90 15.93
CA MET A 329 0.05 -13.87 16.20
C MET A 329 0.21 -13.58 17.71
N ALA A 330 -0.91 -13.45 18.44
CA ALA A 330 -0.90 -13.07 19.85
C ALA A 330 -0.55 -14.25 20.79
N GLU A 331 -1.19 -15.39 20.58
CA GLU A 331 -1.18 -16.55 21.48
C GLU A 331 -0.37 -17.72 20.91
N GLY A 332 0.06 -17.64 19.65
CA GLY A 332 0.84 -18.66 18.95
C GLY A 332 -0.01 -19.69 18.19
N ALA A 333 -1.29 -19.85 18.56
CA ALA A 333 -2.20 -20.78 17.91
C ALA A 333 -3.67 -20.34 18.01
N TYR A 334 -4.49 -20.78 17.06
CA TYR A 334 -5.95 -20.68 17.11
C TYR A 334 -6.55 -22.08 17.21
N ASN A 335 -7.30 -22.37 18.28
CA ASN A 335 -7.84 -23.71 18.55
C ASN A 335 -6.75 -24.82 18.51
N GLY A 336 -5.56 -24.52 19.02
CA GLY A 336 -4.42 -25.45 19.02
C GLY A 336 -3.70 -25.62 17.68
N LYS A 337 -4.03 -24.80 16.67
CA LYS A 337 -3.45 -24.84 15.32
C LYS A 337 -2.63 -23.57 15.06
N ASP A 338 -1.40 -23.73 14.60
CA ASP A 338 -0.54 -22.61 14.22
C ASP A 338 -0.88 -22.07 12.81
N VAL A 339 -0.14 -21.07 12.35
CA VAL A 339 -0.33 -20.48 11.01
C VAL A 339 -0.06 -21.46 9.86
N HIS A 340 0.77 -22.49 10.08
CA HIS A 340 1.16 -23.45 9.04
C HIS A 340 0.15 -24.60 8.89
N HIS A 341 -0.70 -24.81 9.88
CA HIS A 341 -1.72 -25.84 9.84
C HIS A 341 -2.65 -25.68 8.63
N SER A 342 -2.92 -26.80 7.92
CA SER A 342 -3.73 -26.83 6.69
C SER A 342 -5.08 -26.14 6.85
N ASP A 343 -5.76 -26.38 7.97
CA ASP A 343 -7.06 -25.78 8.25
C ASP A 343 -7.01 -24.26 8.38
N ILE A 344 -5.91 -23.69 8.89
CA ILE A 344 -5.72 -22.24 8.95
C ILE A 344 -5.45 -21.70 7.54
N ARG A 345 -4.57 -22.37 6.79
CA ARG A 345 -4.26 -22.01 5.39
C ARG A 345 -5.50 -22.04 4.49
N ALA A 346 -6.37 -23.03 4.66
CA ALA A 346 -7.59 -23.19 3.86
C ALA A 346 -8.54 -21.99 3.97
N LEU A 347 -8.59 -21.31 5.13
CA LEU A 347 -9.43 -20.12 5.35
C LEU A 347 -9.12 -18.98 4.36
N PHE A 348 -7.91 -18.93 3.82
CA PHE A 348 -7.44 -17.89 2.90
C PHE A 348 -7.66 -18.24 1.42
N SER A 349 -8.27 -19.40 1.11
CA SER A 349 -8.54 -19.81 -0.26
C SER A 349 -9.79 -19.13 -0.84
N ARG A 350 -9.81 -18.99 -2.17
CA ARG A 350 -10.95 -18.43 -2.89
C ARG A 350 -12.17 -19.33 -2.81
N GLU A 351 -11.95 -20.64 -2.87
CA GLU A 351 -12.97 -21.66 -2.76
C GLU A 351 -13.65 -21.60 -1.38
N SER A 352 -12.86 -21.53 -0.31
CA SER A 352 -13.41 -21.39 1.04
C SER A 352 -14.14 -20.07 1.25
N LEU A 353 -13.64 -18.95 0.72
CA LEU A 353 -14.34 -17.66 0.79
C LEU A 353 -15.71 -17.74 0.12
N LEU A 354 -15.77 -18.19 -1.14
CA LEU A 354 -17.00 -18.22 -1.92
C LEU A 354 -18.05 -19.20 -1.35
N ALA A 355 -17.61 -20.27 -0.71
CA ALA A 355 -18.48 -21.25 -0.06
C ALA A 355 -18.91 -20.84 1.37
N SER A 356 -18.38 -19.76 1.92
CA SER A 356 -18.57 -19.43 3.33
C SER A 356 -19.83 -18.62 3.62
N ASP A 357 -20.48 -18.95 4.74
CA ASP A 357 -21.63 -18.19 5.25
C ASP A 357 -21.26 -16.74 5.56
N TRP A 358 -20.07 -16.49 6.10
CA TRP A 358 -19.66 -15.12 6.47
C TRP A 358 -19.52 -14.21 5.24
N TYR A 359 -19.09 -14.74 4.09
CA TYR A 359 -19.06 -13.96 2.85
C TYR A 359 -20.49 -13.71 2.32
N LEU A 360 -21.37 -14.70 2.37
CA LEU A 360 -22.79 -14.52 2.02
C LEU A 360 -23.46 -13.45 2.89
N VAL A 361 -23.18 -13.42 4.20
CA VAL A 361 -23.66 -12.37 5.11
C VAL A 361 -23.18 -10.99 4.65
N ARG A 362 -21.94 -10.85 4.16
CA ARG A 362 -21.44 -9.56 3.61
C ARG A 362 -22.20 -9.11 2.38
N LEU A 363 -22.55 -10.04 1.48
CA LEU A 363 -23.33 -9.73 0.29
C LEU A 363 -24.77 -9.34 0.66
N ALA A 364 -25.39 -10.08 1.59
CA ALA A 364 -26.71 -9.76 2.12
C ALA A 364 -26.73 -8.39 2.82
N THR A 365 -25.71 -8.08 3.62
CA THR A 365 -25.56 -6.75 4.24
C THR A 365 -25.43 -5.66 3.19
N LYS A 366 -24.66 -5.89 2.11
CA LYS A 366 -24.55 -4.93 1.00
C LYS A 366 -25.91 -4.65 0.36
N GLN A 367 -26.68 -5.69 0.05
CA GLN A 367 -28.04 -5.55 -0.49
C GLN A 367 -28.94 -4.74 0.47
N LYS A 368 -28.92 -5.04 1.78
CA LYS A 368 -29.72 -4.32 2.79
C LYS A 368 -29.36 -2.83 2.83
N GLN A 369 -28.06 -2.51 2.82
CA GLN A 369 -27.59 -1.12 2.83
C GLN A 369 -27.93 -0.38 1.54
N ASP A 370 -27.83 -1.03 0.38
CA ASP A 370 -28.22 -0.45 -0.89
C ASP A 370 -29.72 -0.20 -0.96
N PHE A 371 -30.53 -1.14 -0.49
CA PHE A 371 -31.98 -0.93 -0.36
C PHE A 371 -32.29 0.30 0.50
N ALA A 372 -31.68 0.41 1.69
CA ALA A 372 -31.88 1.56 2.58
C ALA A 372 -31.40 2.88 1.96
N LEU A 373 -30.29 2.87 1.20
CA LEU A 373 -29.77 4.03 0.48
C LEU A 373 -30.75 4.49 -0.60
N TRP A 374 -31.19 3.58 -1.48
CA TRP A 374 -32.08 3.91 -2.59
C TRP A 374 -33.47 4.31 -2.13
N GLN A 375 -33.97 3.72 -1.03
CA GLN A 375 -35.20 4.18 -0.39
C GLN A 375 -35.07 5.64 0.06
N ARG A 376 -33.98 5.99 0.76
CA ARG A 376 -33.73 7.39 1.17
C ARG A 376 -33.65 8.36 -0.01
N HIS A 377 -33.08 7.94 -1.14
CA HIS A 377 -33.05 8.74 -2.36
C HIS A 377 -34.46 9.01 -2.90
N CYS A 378 -35.30 7.99 -2.98
CA CYS A 378 -36.71 8.14 -3.36
C CYS A 378 -37.45 9.08 -2.41
N ASP A 379 -37.37 8.82 -1.09
CA ASP A 379 -38.08 9.61 -0.08
C ASP A 379 -37.68 11.09 -0.11
N TYR A 380 -36.38 11.36 -0.29
CA TYR A 380 -35.85 12.72 -0.38
C TYR A 380 -36.36 13.45 -1.63
N LEU A 381 -36.26 12.81 -2.80
CA LEU A 381 -36.68 13.41 -4.07
C LEU A 381 -38.20 13.63 -4.11
N GLU A 382 -38.99 12.68 -3.60
CA GLU A 382 -40.45 12.81 -3.49
C GLU A 382 -40.85 13.96 -2.57
N SER A 383 -40.20 14.05 -1.39
CA SER A 383 -40.44 15.14 -0.44
C SER A 383 -40.07 16.49 -1.06
N PHE A 384 -38.91 16.59 -1.70
CA PHE A 384 -38.45 17.82 -2.34
C PHE A 384 -39.38 18.26 -3.48
N LEU A 385 -39.80 17.33 -4.35
CA LEU A 385 -40.73 17.60 -5.45
C LEU A 385 -42.11 18.02 -4.94
N LYS A 386 -42.58 17.45 -3.82
CA LYS A 386 -43.85 17.86 -3.21
C LYS A 386 -43.81 19.27 -2.65
N GLU A 387 -42.70 19.66 -2.01
CA GLU A 387 -42.54 20.99 -1.42
C GLU A 387 -42.24 22.09 -2.44
N ARG A 388 -41.51 21.77 -3.52
CA ARG A 388 -40.94 22.74 -4.47
C ARG A 388 -41.34 22.49 -5.93
N GLY A 389 -42.33 21.65 -6.20
CA GLY A 389 -42.68 21.16 -7.54
C GLY A 389 -43.06 22.24 -8.57
N GLY A 390 -43.42 23.45 -8.13
CA GLY A 390 -43.65 24.60 -9.01
C GLY A 390 -42.40 25.44 -9.33
N SER A 391 -41.22 25.04 -8.84
CA SER A 391 -39.96 25.77 -9.08
C SER A 391 -39.33 25.37 -10.43
N ASN A 392 -38.70 26.33 -11.11
CA ASN A 392 -37.98 26.07 -12.35
C ASN A 392 -36.84 25.05 -12.16
N TRP A 393 -36.28 24.93 -10.96
CA TRP A 393 -35.22 23.99 -10.62
C TRP A 393 -35.63 22.53 -10.79
N CYS A 394 -36.90 22.19 -10.59
CA CYS A 394 -37.38 20.81 -10.77
C CYS A 394 -37.24 20.35 -12.23
N ALA A 395 -37.51 21.25 -13.18
CA ALA A 395 -37.35 21.00 -14.62
C ALA A 395 -35.87 21.12 -15.06
N GLU A 396 -35.17 22.17 -14.61
CA GLU A 396 -33.76 22.41 -14.98
C GLU A 396 -32.82 21.27 -14.54
N LEU A 397 -33.08 20.66 -13.37
CA LEU A 397 -32.27 19.56 -12.84
C LEU A 397 -32.79 18.17 -13.22
N ASP A 398 -33.90 18.09 -13.97
CA ASP A 398 -34.57 16.86 -14.39
C ASP A 398 -34.89 15.92 -13.20
N LEU A 399 -35.47 16.48 -12.13
CA LEU A 399 -35.64 15.76 -10.86
C LEU A 399 -36.65 14.61 -10.94
N ASN A 400 -37.64 14.70 -11.83
CA ASN A 400 -38.61 13.62 -12.04
C ASN A 400 -37.95 12.37 -12.64
N ASN A 401 -37.11 12.53 -13.67
CA ASN A 401 -36.35 11.43 -14.25
C ASN A 401 -35.37 10.82 -13.23
N ARG A 402 -34.69 11.65 -12.43
CA ARG A 402 -33.82 11.14 -11.34
C ARG A 402 -34.60 10.31 -10.32
N LEU A 403 -35.84 10.72 -9.98
CA LEU A 403 -36.71 9.94 -9.11
C LEU A 403 -37.10 8.60 -9.76
N GLU A 404 -37.43 8.59 -11.05
CA GLU A 404 -37.70 7.34 -11.78
C GLU A 404 -36.48 6.41 -11.81
N GLN A 405 -35.28 6.94 -12.03
CA GLN A 405 -34.03 6.17 -11.95
C GLN A 405 -33.79 5.60 -10.56
N ALA A 406 -34.01 6.39 -9.50
CA ALA A 406 -33.90 5.93 -8.12
C ALA A 406 -34.90 4.80 -7.81
N ARG A 407 -36.15 4.92 -8.25
CA ARG A 407 -37.19 3.89 -8.11
C ARG A 407 -36.84 2.61 -8.86
N ASN A 408 -36.33 2.73 -10.09
CA ASN A 408 -35.88 1.56 -10.87
C ASN A 408 -34.72 0.84 -10.17
N MET A 409 -33.74 1.59 -9.66
CA MET A 409 -32.64 1.00 -8.90
C MET A 409 -33.12 0.35 -7.60
N LEU A 410 -34.06 0.98 -6.88
CA LEU A 410 -34.68 0.41 -5.69
C LEU A 410 -35.35 -0.95 -5.98
N LEU A 411 -36.03 -1.07 -7.13
CA LEU A 411 -36.59 -2.36 -7.59
C LEU A 411 -35.49 -3.38 -7.90
N THR A 412 -34.40 -2.96 -8.55
CA THR A 412 -33.25 -3.83 -8.83
C THR A 412 -32.63 -4.37 -7.54
N VAL A 413 -32.31 -3.52 -6.57
CA VAL A 413 -31.66 -3.95 -5.32
C VAL A 413 -32.57 -4.81 -4.44
N LYS A 414 -33.89 -4.64 -4.54
CA LYS A 414 -34.89 -5.48 -3.85
C LYS A 414 -34.99 -6.89 -4.44
N SER A 415 -34.57 -7.08 -5.69
CA SER A 415 -34.63 -8.38 -6.35
C SER A 415 -33.69 -9.40 -5.70
N PRO A 416 -34.11 -10.66 -5.50
CA PRO A 416 -33.22 -11.72 -5.03
C PRO A 416 -31.97 -11.90 -5.92
N ASN A 417 -32.12 -11.70 -7.23
CA ASN A 417 -31.04 -11.84 -8.21
C ASN A 417 -29.93 -10.79 -8.03
N TYR A 418 -30.16 -9.74 -7.24
CA TYR A 418 -29.13 -8.76 -6.92
C TYR A 418 -27.96 -9.37 -6.14
N LEU A 419 -28.19 -10.38 -5.31
CA LEU A 419 -27.11 -11.06 -4.57
C LEU A 419 -26.14 -11.79 -5.51
N GLU A 420 -26.66 -12.35 -6.60
CA GLU A 420 -25.83 -13.01 -7.62
C GLU A 420 -24.88 -12.01 -8.29
N THR A 421 -25.36 -10.79 -8.57
CA THR A 421 -24.51 -9.73 -9.18
C THR A 421 -23.46 -9.18 -8.22
N LEU A 422 -23.65 -9.33 -6.91
CA LEU A 422 -22.67 -8.95 -5.89
C LEU A 422 -21.61 -10.02 -5.64
N THR A 423 -21.79 -11.25 -6.12
CA THR A 423 -20.82 -12.33 -5.93
C THR A 423 -19.53 -11.97 -6.67
N GLY A 424 -18.39 -12.03 -5.97
CA GLY A 424 -17.11 -11.55 -6.48
C GLY A 424 -16.82 -10.07 -6.15
N THR A 425 -17.70 -9.38 -5.42
CA THR A 425 -17.43 -8.05 -4.84
C THR A 425 -17.02 -8.17 -3.36
N LEU A 426 -16.63 -7.05 -2.75
CA LEU A 426 -16.27 -7.00 -1.32
C LEU A 426 -17.46 -7.21 -0.37
N GLY A 427 -18.70 -7.04 -0.87
CA GLY A 427 -19.89 -6.86 -0.05
C GLY A 427 -19.77 -5.64 0.87
N THR A 428 -20.46 -5.69 2.01
CA THR A 428 -20.32 -4.71 3.09
C THR A 428 -19.96 -5.45 4.37
N ASP A 429 -19.06 -4.88 5.17
CA ASP A 429 -18.71 -5.47 6.45
C ASP A 429 -19.94 -5.49 7.39
N PRO A 430 -20.30 -6.64 8.01
CA PRO A 430 -21.51 -6.72 8.82
C PRO A 430 -21.45 -5.86 10.08
N SER A 431 -20.24 -5.53 10.57
CA SER A 431 -20.06 -4.68 11.76
C SER A 431 -20.51 -3.23 11.54
N VAL A 432 -20.60 -2.77 10.29
CA VAL A 432 -21.07 -1.41 9.95
C VAL A 432 -22.52 -1.38 9.47
N ALA A 433 -23.22 -2.51 9.54
CA ALA A 433 -24.61 -2.59 9.12
C ALA A 433 -25.51 -1.79 10.09
N LEU A 434 -26.14 -0.73 9.57
CA LEU A 434 -27.23 0.01 10.23
C LEU A 434 -28.45 -0.87 10.53
#